data_AF-A0A7K0R6Z3-F1
#
_entry.id   AF-A0A7K0R6Z3-F1
#
_cell.length_a   1.000
_cell.length_b   1.000
_cell.length_c   1.000
_cell.angle_alpha   90.00
_cell.angle_beta   90.00
_cell.angle_gamma   90.00
#
_symmetry.space_group_name_H-M   'P 1'
#
loop_
_entity.id
_entity.type
_entity.pdbx_description
1 polymer ?
#
loop_
_entity_poly.entity_id
_entity_poly.type
_entity_poly.pdbx_seq_one_letter_code
_entity_poly.pdbx_strand_id
1 'polypeptide(L)'
;DDNVLVQGVSGDKTGLGYFGFSYYESNADKLNLVAVDGGGGCVKPSEQTIQDGSYKPLSRPLFMYVNTKSLAEKPQVKGFIDYVVANSAEIAKIAKIVPLTDAQLQTSKDELAKAEGA
;
A
#
# COMPACT_ATOMS: atom_id res chain seq x y z
N ASP A 1 -8.54 -4.52 13.72
CA ASP A 1 -8.47 -3.06 13.91
C ASP A 1 -7.09 -2.76 14.48
N ASP A 2 -6.24 -2.09 13.72
CA ASP A 2 -4.84 -1.86 14.12
C ASP A 2 -4.74 -0.86 15.29
N ASN A 3 -5.80 -0.12 15.62
CA ASN A 3 -5.83 0.71 16.82
C ASN A 3 -5.70 -0.13 18.11
N VAL A 4 -6.15 -1.39 18.10
CA VAL A 4 -5.95 -2.33 19.22
C VAL A 4 -4.47 -2.64 19.39
N LEU A 5 -3.72 -2.77 18.29
CA LEU A 5 -2.28 -2.98 18.35
C LEU A 5 -1.54 -1.73 18.84
N VAL A 6 -1.97 -0.53 18.43
CA VAL A 6 -1.43 0.74 18.96
C VAL A 6 -1.62 0.82 20.47
N GLN A 7 -2.80 0.48 20.98
CA GLN A 7 -3.09 0.46 22.42
C GLN A 7 -2.22 -0.58 23.14
N GLY A 8 -2.07 -1.77 22.59
CA GLY A 8 -1.23 -2.83 23.15
C GLY A 8 0.24 -2.42 23.24
N VAL A 9 0.80 -1.86 22.17
CA VAL A 9 2.21 -1.44 22.11
C VAL A 9 2.48 -0.24 23.02
N SER A 10 1.59 0.76 23.04
CA SER A 10 1.78 1.95 23.89
C SER A 10 1.53 1.70 25.38
N GLY A 11 0.76 0.67 25.73
CA GLY A 11 0.45 0.29 27.10
C GLY A 11 1.51 -0.58 27.80
N ASP A 12 2.43 -1.19 27.05
CA ASP A 12 3.50 -2.04 27.57
C ASP A 12 4.87 -1.44 27.24
N LYS A 13 5.71 -1.22 28.25
CA LYS A 13 7.07 -0.70 28.08
C LYS A 13 7.94 -1.55 27.14
N THR A 14 7.62 -2.83 27.01
CA THR A 14 8.32 -3.79 26.15
C THR A 14 7.49 -4.21 24.93
N GLY A 15 6.35 -3.55 24.70
CA GLY A 15 5.45 -3.85 23.60
C GLY A 15 6.11 -3.65 22.24
N LEU A 16 5.93 -4.62 21.35
CA LEU A 16 6.38 -4.56 19.96
C LEU A 16 5.26 -5.11 19.05
N GLY A 17 5.05 -4.45 17.92
CA GLY A 17 4.04 -4.86 16.95
C GLY A 17 4.41 -4.44 15.53
N TYR A 18 3.76 -5.08 14.56
CA TYR A 18 3.82 -4.70 13.15
C TYR A 18 2.39 -4.48 12.65
N PHE A 19 2.15 -3.37 11.97
CA PHE A 19 0.83 -2.97 11.47
C PHE A 19 1.00 -1.92 10.37
N GLY A 20 -0.11 -1.48 9.76
CA GLY A 20 -0.08 -0.54 8.64
C GLY A 20 0.63 0.79 8.99
N PHE A 21 1.50 1.26 8.10
CA PHE A 21 2.31 2.47 8.29
C PHE A 21 1.47 3.70 8.67
N SER A 22 0.29 3.86 8.08
CA SER A 22 -0.63 4.97 8.34
C SER A 22 -1.16 5.03 9.78
N TYR A 23 -1.21 3.90 10.49
CA TYR A 23 -1.57 3.87 11.91
C TYR A 23 -0.44 4.39 12.79
N TYR A 24 0.82 4.18 12.38
CA TYR A 24 1.96 4.85 13.01
C TYR A 24 1.90 6.35 12.77
N GLU A 25 1.67 6.80 11.53
CA GLU A 25 1.62 8.24 11.22
C GLU A 25 0.58 8.99 12.06
N SER A 26 -0.56 8.35 12.34
CA SER A 26 -1.62 8.91 13.18
C SER A 26 -1.31 8.90 14.69
N ASN A 27 -0.25 8.21 15.13
CA ASN A 27 0.11 7.99 16.54
C ASN A 27 1.63 8.13 16.78
N ALA A 28 2.31 8.94 15.96
CA ALA A 28 3.76 9.11 16.02
C ALA A 28 4.26 9.75 17.33
N ASP A 29 3.35 10.40 18.07
CA ASP A 29 3.57 10.92 19.42
C ASP A 29 3.62 9.84 20.50
N LYS A 30 3.06 8.64 20.23
CA LYS A 30 2.92 7.54 21.20
C LYS A 30 3.81 6.34 20.89
N LEU A 31 4.30 6.24 19.66
CA LEU A 31 4.98 5.06 19.14
C LEU A 31 6.38 5.41 18.67
N ASN A 32 7.30 4.46 18.83
CA ASN A 32 8.64 4.56 18.27
C ASN A 32 8.76 3.69 17.02
N LEU A 33 9.27 4.25 15.92
CA LEU A 33 9.62 3.46 14.73
C LEU A 33 10.93 2.72 14.93
N VAL A 34 10.91 1.44 14.59
CA VAL A 34 12.10 0.58 14.52
C VAL A 34 12.51 0.45 13.05
N ALA A 35 13.80 0.66 12.77
CA ALA A 35 14.37 0.38 11.45
C ALA A 35 14.55 -1.13 11.27
N VAL A 36 14.32 -1.62 10.06
CA VAL A 36 14.40 -3.06 9.74
C VAL A 36 15.58 -3.30 8.80
N ASP A 37 16.38 -4.32 9.11
CA ASP A 37 17.44 -4.81 8.23
C ASP A 37 16.92 -5.98 7.38
N GLY A 38 16.81 -5.74 6.07
CA GLY A 38 16.42 -6.73 5.07
C GLY A 38 17.60 -7.44 4.40
N GLY A 39 18.82 -7.33 4.96
CA GLY A 39 20.07 -7.86 4.41
C GLY A 39 20.99 -6.81 3.77
N GLY A 40 20.65 -5.52 3.87
CA GLY A 40 21.39 -4.39 3.28
C GLY A 40 21.62 -3.24 4.26
N GLY A 41 21.36 -3.46 5.55
CA GLY A 41 21.39 -2.44 6.59
C GLY A 41 19.98 -1.97 6.98
N CYS A 42 19.92 -1.27 8.11
CA CYS A 42 18.66 -0.82 8.71
C CYS A 42 18.03 0.33 7.93
N VAL A 43 16.80 0.14 7.44
CA VAL A 43 15.99 1.16 6.78
C VAL A 43 14.75 1.45 7.61
N LYS A 44 14.39 2.73 7.78
CA LYS A 44 13.13 3.13 8.42
C LYS A 44 12.00 3.19 7.39
N PRO A 45 10.75 2.86 7.78
CA PRO A 45 9.62 3.07 6.89
C PRO A 45 9.34 4.55 6.71
N SER A 46 9.10 4.95 5.47
CA SER A 46 8.53 6.23 5.07
C SER A 46 7.77 6.01 3.76
N GLU A 47 6.95 6.97 3.34
CA GLU A 47 6.33 6.93 2.01
C GLU A 47 7.39 6.68 0.92
N GLN A 48 8.51 7.41 0.96
CA GLN A 48 9.59 7.27 0.01
C GLN A 48 10.23 5.86 0.02
N THR A 49 10.63 5.35 1.20
CA THR A 49 11.31 4.05 1.28
C THR A 49 10.38 2.88 0.98
N ILE A 50 9.07 3.07 1.13
CA ILE A 50 8.04 2.11 0.71
C ILE A 50 7.84 2.17 -0.81
N GLN A 51 7.74 3.37 -1.38
CA GLN A 51 7.52 3.57 -2.82
C GLN A 51 8.71 3.09 -3.67
N ASP A 52 9.94 3.38 -3.24
CA ASP A 52 11.16 2.96 -3.94
C ASP A 52 11.56 1.50 -3.65
N GLY A 53 10.86 0.86 -2.72
CA GLY A 53 11.06 -0.54 -2.34
C GLY A 53 12.32 -0.80 -1.51
N SER A 54 12.99 0.21 -0.98
CA SER A 54 14.16 0.06 -0.09
C SER A 54 13.79 -0.44 1.31
N TYR A 55 12.56 -0.20 1.78
CA TYR A 55 12.07 -0.73 3.05
C TYR A 55 11.61 -2.19 2.91
N LYS A 56 12.55 -3.12 3.05
CA LYS A 56 12.29 -4.57 2.99
C LYS A 56 12.47 -5.25 4.35
N PRO A 57 11.74 -6.35 4.65
CA PRO A 57 10.75 -7.05 3.80
C PRO A 57 9.29 -6.65 4.09
N LEU A 58 9.05 -5.61 4.88
CA LEU A 58 7.73 -5.30 5.43
C LEU A 58 6.89 -4.35 4.55
N SER A 59 7.42 -3.85 3.43
CA SER A 59 6.61 -3.23 2.37
C SER A 59 6.24 -4.25 1.30
N ARG A 60 5.06 -4.09 0.69
CA ARG A 60 4.62 -4.91 -0.46
C ARG A 60 3.69 -4.13 -1.37
N PRO A 61 3.75 -4.35 -2.69
CA PRO A 61 2.71 -3.87 -3.59
C PRO A 61 1.37 -4.56 -3.30
N LEU A 62 0.28 -3.84 -3.54
CA LEU A 62 -1.07 -4.39 -3.53
C LEU A 62 -1.55 -4.52 -4.98
N PHE A 63 -2.11 -5.68 -5.32
CA PHE A 63 -2.57 -5.99 -6.67
C PHE A 63 -4.08 -6.16 -6.70
N MET A 64 -4.70 -5.69 -7.78
CA MET A 64 -6.06 -6.06 -8.15
C MET A 64 -6.00 -7.10 -9.27
N TYR A 65 -6.63 -8.25 -9.04
CA TYR A 65 -6.71 -9.31 -10.03
C TYR A 65 -8.07 -9.25 -10.72
N VAL A 66 -8.06 -9.06 -12.04
CA VAL A 66 -9.27 -8.93 -12.84
C VAL A 66 -9.32 -10.07 -13.85
N ASN A 67 -10.48 -10.70 -13.97
CA ASN A 67 -10.72 -11.69 -15.00
C ASN A 67 -10.89 -11.00 -16.37
N THR A 68 -10.00 -11.27 -17.33
CA THR A 68 -9.98 -10.58 -18.64
C THR A 68 -11.28 -10.75 -19.42
N LYS A 69 -11.88 -11.95 -19.41
CA LYS A 69 -13.20 -12.18 -20.01
C LYS A 69 -14.27 -11.27 -19.42
N SER A 70 -14.31 -11.12 -18.10
CA SER A 70 -15.25 -10.21 -17.44
C SER A 70 -14.95 -8.75 -17.75
N LEU A 71 -13.67 -8.38 -17.87
CA LEU A 71 -13.26 -7.03 -18.26
C LEU A 71 -13.76 -6.68 -19.67
N ALA A 72 -13.67 -7.63 -20.61
CA ALA A 72 -14.12 -7.47 -21.99
C ALA A 72 -15.65 -7.49 -22.15
N GLU A 73 -16.34 -8.41 -21.46
CA GLU A 73 -17.76 -8.66 -21.68
C GLU A 73 -18.70 -7.84 -20.77
N LYS A 74 -18.20 -7.31 -19.64
CA LYS A 74 -19.04 -6.64 -18.63
C LYS A 74 -18.63 -5.16 -18.47
N PRO A 75 -19.37 -4.21 -19.07
CA PRO A 75 -19.07 -2.79 -18.99
C PRO A 75 -18.91 -2.25 -17.56
N GLN A 76 -19.68 -2.78 -16.61
CA GLN A 76 -19.58 -2.41 -15.20
C GLN A 76 -18.26 -2.84 -14.53
N VAL A 77 -17.65 -3.94 -14.99
CA VAL A 77 -16.33 -4.38 -14.48
C VAL A 77 -15.27 -3.45 -15.03
N LYS A 78 -15.29 -3.17 -16.35
CA LYS A 78 -14.38 -2.20 -16.96
C LYS A 78 -14.49 -0.82 -16.30
N GLY A 79 -15.69 -0.28 -16.18
CA GLY A 79 -15.91 1.02 -15.57
C GLY A 79 -15.41 1.10 -14.12
N PHE A 80 -15.56 0.03 -13.33
CA PHE A 80 -15.01 -0.03 -11.98
C PHE A 80 -13.48 -0.01 -11.98
N ILE A 81 -12.83 -0.82 -12.81
CA ILE A 81 -11.36 -0.90 -12.85
C ILE A 81 -10.75 0.39 -13.41
N ASP A 82 -11.34 0.96 -14.47
CA ASP A 82 -10.95 2.26 -15.02
C ASP A 82 -11.03 3.35 -13.94
N TYR A 83 -12.12 3.39 -13.18
CA TYR A 83 -12.30 4.33 -12.09
C TYR A 83 -11.24 4.14 -11.00
N VAL A 84 -10.96 2.90 -10.57
CA VAL A 84 -9.97 2.65 -9.53
C VAL A 84 -8.58 3.05 -9.98
N VAL A 85 -8.18 2.77 -11.22
CA VAL A 85 -6.85 3.17 -11.74
C VAL A 85 -6.77 4.70 -11.85
N ALA A 86 -7.80 5.35 -12.42
CA ALA A 86 -7.85 6.80 -12.58
C ALA A 86 -7.82 7.58 -11.25
N ASN A 87 -8.43 7.02 -10.20
CA ASN A 87 -8.56 7.67 -8.88
C ASN A 87 -7.70 6.99 -7.80
N SER A 88 -6.70 6.21 -8.21
CA SER A 88 -5.90 5.36 -7.31
C SER A 88 -5.24 6.12 -6.16
N ALA A 89 -4.75 7.34 -6.40
CA ALA A 89 -4.14 8.17 -5.36
C ALA A 89 -5.13 8.59 -4.26
N GLU A 90 -6.34 9.00 -4.64
CA GLU A 90 -7.40 9.36 -3.69
C GLU A 90 -7.88 8.14 -2.91
N ILE A 91 -8.12 7.03 -3.63
CA ILE A 91 -8.51 5.76 -3.03
C ILE A 91 -7.44 5.29 -2.03
N ALA A 92 -6.17 5.38 -2.39
CA ALA A 92 -5.05 5.02 -1.52
C ALA A 92 -5.06 5.84 -0.22
N LYS A 93 -5.25 7.15 -0.34
CA LYS A 93 -5.36 8.05 0.82
C LYS A 93 -6.53 7.69 1.73
N ILE A 94 -7.72 7.46 1.17
CA ILE A 94 -8.92 7.07 1.94
C ILE A 94 -8.71 5.71 2.63
N ALA A 95 -8.12 4.76 1.90
CA ALA A 95 -7.80 3.43 2.41
C ALA A 95 -6.58 3.41 3.35
N LYS A 96 -5.92 4.55 3.56
CA LYS A 96 -4.72 4.71 4.38
C LYS A 96 -3.57 3.79 3.97
N ILE A 97 -3.35 3.66 2.66
CA ILE A 97 -2.20 2.98 2.06
C ILE A 97 -1.31 4.01 1.36
N VAL A 98 -0.02 3.68 1.22
CA VAL A 98 0.93 4.51 0.49
C VAL A 98 0.52 4.58 -0.98
N PRO A 99 0.36 5.78 -1.58
CA PRO A 99 -0.06 5.92 -2.97
C PRO A 99 1.05 5.47 -3.93
N LEU A 100 0.64 5.09 -5.15
CA LEU A 100 1.56 4.83 -6.25
C LEU A 100 2.24 6.13 -6.68
N THR A 101 3.50 6.03 -7.07
CA THR A 101 4.18 7.07 -7.85
C THR A 101 3.61 7.16 -9.28
N ASP A 102 3.87 8.26 -9.98
CA ASP A 102 3.42 8.42 -11.38
C ASP A 102 3.91 7.28 -12.30
N ALA A 103 5.15 6.81 -12.10
CA ALA A 103 5.71 5.70 -12.86
C ALA A 103 5.00 4.36 -12.56
N GLN A 104 4.66 4.10 -11.30
CA GLN A 104 3.91 2.91 -10.90
C GLN A 104 2.45 2.97 -11.37
N LEU A 105 1.84 4.15 -11.36
CA LEU A 105 0.51 4.38 -11.92
C LEU A 105 0.53 4.15 -13.44
N GLN A 106 1.55 4.66 -14.15
CA GLN A 106 1.69 4.40 -15.58
C GLN A 106 1.80 2.90 -15.86
N THR A 107 2.59 2.17 -15.06
CA THR A 107 2.66 0.70 -15.16
C THR A 107 1.28 0.06 -15.00
N SER A 108 0.48 0.52 -14.04
CA SER A 108 -0.87 0.01 -13.82
C SER A 108 -1.81 0.29 -15.00
N LYS A 109 -1.68 1.46 -15.65
CA LYS A 109 -2.41 1.80 -16.89
C LYS A 109 -1.99 0.91 -18.06
N ASP A 110 -0.69 0.67 -18.20
CA ASP A 110 -0.16 -0.16 -19.28
C ASP A 110 -0.62 -1.63 -19.14
N GLU A 111 -0.61 -2.17 -17.92
CA GLU A 111 -1.11 -3.53 -17.65
C GLU A 111 -2.63 -3.65 -17.88
N LEU A 112 -3.40 -2.62 -17.52
CA LEU A 112 -4.83 -2.57 -17.82
C LEU A 112 -5.09 -2.56 -19.33
N ALA A 113 -4.37 -1.74 -20.10
CA ALA A 113 -4.49 -1.68 -21.55
C ALA A 113 -4.14 -3.03 -22.21
N LYS A 114 -3.12 -3.75 -21.71
CA LYS A 114 -2.80 -5.11 -22.17
C LYS A 114 -3.93 -6.09 -21.86
N ALA A 115 -4.52 -6.02 -20.67
CA ALA A 115 -5.61 -6.90 -20.26
C ALA A 115 -6.89 -6.69 -21.08
N GLU A 116 -7.11 -5.48 -21.61
CA GLU A 116 -8.24 -5.15 -22.50
C GLU A 116 -8.04 -5.65 -23.94
N GLY A 117 -6.79 -5.79 -24.37
CA GLY A 117 -6.44 -6.33 -25.68
C GLY A 117 -6.28 -7.85 -25.72
N ALA A 118 -6.42 -8.54 -24.58
CA ALA A 118 -6.22 -9.99 -24.41
C ALA A 118 -7.56 -10.76 -24.40
#